data_AF-A0AAV2EY11-F1
#
_entry.id   AF-A0AAV2EY11-F1
#
_cell.length_a   1.000
_cell.length_b   1.000
_cell.length_c   1.000
_cell.angle_alpha   90.00
_cell.angle_beta   90.00
_cell.angle_gamma   90.00
#
_symmetry.space_group_name_H-M   'P 1'
#
loop_
_entity.id
_entity.type
_entity.pdbx_description
1 polymer ?
#
loop_
_entity_poly.entity_id
_entity_poly.type
_entity_poly.pdbx_seq_one_letter_code
_entity_poly.pdbx_strand_id
1 'polypeptide(L)'
;MASWNDGVDYCTWEGVTCDSSTGHIVGLDLSCDEKLSGTPILYCCRQLHEQLQGDFISHLSYLQSLNLANNCFNGSMIPSSFARLTSLTYLNLSHY
;
A
#
# COMPACT_ATOMS: atom_id res chain seq x y z
N MET A 1 0.53 -1.25 13.01
CA MET A 1 0.13 0.17 12.81
C MET A 1 1.26 0.82 12.06
N ALA A 2 1.03 1.17 10.79
CA ALA A 2 2.04 1.87 10.01
C ALA A 2 2.32 3.22 10.67
N SER A 3 3.43 3.29 11.41
CA SER A 3 3.86 4.47 12.17
C SER A 3 4.47 5.48 11.20
N TRP A 4 3.65 5.93 10.26
CA TRP A 4 4.01 6.87 9.22
C TRP A 4 4.12 8.25 9.88
N ASN A 5 5.33 8.56 10.31
CA ASN A 5 5.70 9.82 10.92
C ASN A 5 6.57 10.58 9.93
N ASP A 6 6.14 11.78 9.55
CA ASP A 6 6.86 12.67 8.62
C ASP A 6 8.26 13.08 9.12
N GLY A 7 8.61 12.76 10.37
CA GLY A 7 9.92 12.99 10.98
C GLY A 7 10.89 11.80 10.93
N VAL A 8 10.48 10.66 10.37
CA VAL A 8 11.30 9.44 10.28
C VAL A 8 11.40 8.99 8.82
N ASP A 9 12.56 8.48 8.43
CA ASP A 9 12.79 7.92 7.09
C ASP A 9 11.68 6.92 6.71
N TYR A 10 10.99 7.18 5.60
CA TYR A 10 9.86 6.38 5.12
C TYR A 10 10.25 4.94 4.81
N CYS A 11 11.53 4.66 4.57
CA CYS A 11 12.03 3.30 4.39
C CYS A 11 12.01 2.46 5.68
N THR A 12 11.77 3.09 6.83
CA THR A 12 11.59 2.41 8.12
C THR A 12 10.13 2.14 8.47
N TRP A 13 9.21 2.66 7.65
CA TRP A 13 7.78 2.51 7.91
C TRP A 13 7.35 1.05 7.73
N GLU A 14 6.51 0.57 8.64
CA GLU A 14 5.90 -0.74 8.52
C GLU A 14 5.16 -0.85 7.18
N GLY A 15 5.39 -1.96 6.48
CA GLY A 15 4.84 -2.22 5.15
C GLY A 15 5.58 -1.54 3.99
N VAL A 16 6.55 -0.65 4.24
CA VAL A 16 7.36 -0.02 3.18
C VAL A 16 8.65 -0.81 2.96
N THR A 17 8.98 -1.05 1.70
CA THR A 17 10.27 -1.61 1.28
C THR A 17 10.93 -0.65 0.30
N CYS A 18 12.15 -0.23 0.63
CA CYS A 18 12.97 0.60 -0.25
C CYS A 18 14.11 -0.19 -0.91
N ASP A 19 14.49 0.24 -2.10
CA ASP A 19 15.74 -0.16 -2.72
C ASP A 19 16.92 0.44 -1.95
N SER A 20 17.86 -0.40 -1.54
CA SER A 20 18.99 0.01 -0.68
C SER A 20 20.02 0.89 -1.38
N SER A 21 20.00 0.95 -2.71
CA SER A 21 20.97 1.70 -3.51
C SER A 21 20.47 3.09 -3.86
N THR A 22 19.18 3.21 -4.15
CA THR A 22 18.52 4.43 -4.64
C THR A 22 17.63 5.10 -3.60
N GLY A 23 17.20 4.37 -2.56
CA GLY A 23 16.24 4.84 -1.57
C GLY A 23 14.80 4.89 -2.08
N HIS A 24 14.52 4.46 -3.33
CA HIS A 24 13.17 4.48 -3.87
C HIS A 24 12.30 3.39 -3.24
N ILE A 25 11.01 3.71 -3.02
CA ILE A 25 10.03 2.72 -2.59
C ILE A 25 9.79 1.73 -3.74
N VAL A 26 10.10 0.45 -3.48
CA VAL A 26 9.93 -0.66 -4.44
C VAL A 26 8.90 -1.68 -3.98
N GLY A 27 8.57 -1.71 -2.69
CA GLY A 27 7.53 -2.56 -2.15
C GLY A 27 6.63 -1.80 -1.20
N LEU A 28 5.32 -2.05 -1.29
CA LEU A 28 4.33 -1.48 -0.40
C LEU A 28 3.31 -2.55 -0.01
N ASP A 29 3.22 -2.83 1.29
CA ASP A 29 2.24 -3.71 1.90
C ASP A 29 1.20 -2.91 2.67
N LEU A 30 0.00 -2.90 2.11
CA LEU A 30 -1.21 -2.25 2.63
C LEU A 30 -2.28 -3.31 2.90
N SER A 31 -1.89 -4.56 3.16
CA SER A 31 -2.85 -5.61 3.48
C SER A 31 -3.48 -5.38 4.85
N CYS A 32 -4.80 -5.56 4.94
CA CYS A 32 -5.51 -5.56 6.22
C CYS A 32 -5.34 -6.91 6.91
N ASP A 33 -4.19 -7.13 7.55
CA ASP A 33 -4.02 -8.23 8.49
C ASP A 33 -4.16 -7.72 9.93
N GLU A 34 -5.05 -8.32 10.73
CA GLU A 34 -5.19 -7.99 12.16
C GLU A 34 -3.87 -8.17 12.91
N LYS A 35 -2.97 -9.05 12.46
CA LYS A 35 -1.64 -9.27 13.04
C LYS A 35 -0.62 -8.19 12.69
N LEU A 36 -0.62 -7.67 11.45
CA LEU A 36 0.27 -6.56 11.08
C LEU A 36 -0.25 -5.24 11.66
N SER A 37 -1.56 -5.01 11.55
CA SER A 37 -2.11 -3.71 11.88
C SER A 37 -2.46 -3.57 13.36
N GLY A 38 -2.85 -4.66 14.03
CA GLY A 38 -3.46 -4.63 15.36
C GLY A 38 -4.83 -3.93 15.37
N THR A 39 -5.40 -3.64 14.19
CA THR A 39 -6.66 -2.93 14.02
C THR A 39 -7.74 -3.87 13.49
N PRO A 40 -9.01 -3.69 13.91
CA PRO A 40 -10.12 -4.42 13.32
C PRO A 40 -10.19 -4.18 11.81
N ILE A 41 -10.44 -5.25 11.04
CA ILE A 41 -10.50 -5.23 9.56
C ILE A 41 -11.36 -4.06 9.04
N LEU A 42 -12.54 -3.83 9.64
CA LEU A 42 -13.45 -2.74 9.26
C LEU A 42 -12.81 -1.34 9.33
N TYR A 43 -11.93 -1.11 10.31
CA TYR A 43 -11.25 0.17 10.48
C TYR A 43 -10.14 0.33 9.43
N CYS A 44 -9.35 -0.72 9.21
CA CYS A 44 -8.30 -0.77 8.20
C CYS A 44 -8.86 -0.50 6.79
N CYS A 45 -9.99 -1.12 6.46
CA CYS A 45 -10.65 -0.94 5.17
C CYS A 45 -11.10 0.51 4.91
N ARG A 46 -11.65 1.19 5.92
CA ARG A 46 -12.04 2.60 5.80
C ARG A 46 -10.81 3.47 5.54
N GLN A 47 -9.73 3.24 6.28
CA GLN A 47 -8.49 4.01 6.16
C GLN A 47 -7.86 3.88 4.76
N LEU A 48 -7.80 2.66 4.23
CA LEU A 48 -7.27 2.41 2.88
C LEU A 48 -8.13 3.06 1.81
N HIS A 49 -9.45 3.03 1.96
CA HIS A 49 -10.35 3.69 1.02
C HIS A 49 -10.10 5.20 0.94
N GLU A 50 -9.82 5.87 2.06
CA GLU A 50 -9.47 7.29 2.09
C GLU A 50 -8.08 7.55 1.48
N GLN A 51 -7.09 6.71 1.76
CA GLN A 51 -5.74 6.86 1.24
C GLN A 51 -5.66 6.60 -0.28
N LEU A 52 -6.41 5.63 -0.79
CA LEU A 52 -6.45 5.26 -2.20
C LEU A 52 -7.34 6.17 -3.06
N GLN A 53 -8.19 7.00 -2.44
CA GLN A 53 -8.87 8.09 -3.14
C GLN A 53 -7.90 9.20 -3.55
N GLY A 54 -6.77 9.34 -2.84
CA GLY A 54 -5.65 10.14 -3.30
C GLY A 54 -4.86 9.36 -4.35
N ASP A 55 -4.52 10.01 -5.47
CA ASP A 55 -3.64 9.45 -6.51
C ASP A 55 -2.18 9.23 -6.02
N PHE A 56 -1.95 9.10 -4.72
CA PHE A 56 -0.64 8.95 -4.10
C PHE A 56 0.14 7.78 -4.68
N ILE A 57 -0.48 6.60 -4.79
CA ILE A 57 0.17 5.39 -5.35
C ILE A 57 0.70 5.64 -6.76
N SER A 58 0.04 6.48 -7.55
CA SER A 58 0.48 6.77 -8.92
C SER A 58 1.76 7.60 -9.04
N HIS A 59 2.26 8.13 -7.92
CA HIS A 59 3.56 8.79 -7.84
C HIS A 59 4.70 7.81 -7.54
N LEU A 60 4.38 6.57 -7.15
CA LEU A 60 5.37 5.52 -6.86
C LEU A 60 5.76 4.79 -8.15
N SER A 61 6.37 5.50 -9.10
CA SER A 61 6.72 4.95 -10.42
C SER A 61 7.72 3.78 -10.38
N TYR A 62 8.51 3.67 -9.30
CA TYR A 62 9.47 2.60 -9.07
C TYR A 62 8.89 1.41 -8.29
N LEU A 63 7.60 1.45 -7.93
CA LEU A 63 6.96 0.39 -7.17
C LEU A 63 6.93 -0.91 -7.98
N GLN A 64 7.47 -1.97 -7.41
CA GLN A 64 7.58 -3.29 -8.02
C GLN A 64 6.59 -4.28 -7.41
N SER A 65 6.35 -4.16 -6.10
CA SER A 65 5.47 -5.04 -5.33
C SER A 65 4.40 -4.23 -4.60
N LEU A 66 3.13 -4.57 -4.82
CA LEU A 66 2.00 -3.99 -4.11
C LEU A 66 1.12 -5.10 -3.52
N ASN A 67 0.99 -5.12 -2.20
CA ASN A 67 0.09 -6.05 -1.49
C ASN A 67 -1.12 -5.31 -0.95
N LEU A 68 -2.30 -5.71 -1.41
CA LEU A 68 -3.62 -5.18 -1.02
C LEU A 68 -4.55 -6.31 -0.54
N ALA A 69 -4.00 -7.42 -0.04
CA ALA A 69 -4.80 -8.55 0.42
C ALA A 69 -5.68 -8.20 1.62
N ASN A 70 -6.78 -8.95 1.79
CA ASN A 70 -7.74 -8.82 2.90
C ASN A 70 -8.39 -7.43 3.01
N ASN A 71 -8.36 -6.64 1.95
CA ASN A 71 -8.93 -5.31 1.92
C ASN A 71 -10.41 -5.37 1.53
N CYS A 72 -11.23 -4.51 2.14
CA CYS A 72 -12.65 -4.46 1.84
C CYS A 72 -12.94 -3.59 0.60
N PHE A 73 -12.25 -3.82 -0.53
CA PHE A 73 -12.74 -3.28 -1.79
C PHE A 73 -14.04 -4.02 -2.13
N ASN A 74 -15.14 -3.56 -1.55
CA ASN A 74 -16.46 -4.18 -1.61
C ASN A 74 -17.10 -3.80 -2.96
N GLY A 75 -16.50 -4.26 -4.06
CA GLY A 75 -16.85 -3.88 -5.42
C GLY A 75 -16.32 -2.51 -5.88
N SER A 76 -15.50 -1.81 -5.08
CA SER A 76 -14.85 -0.57 -5.52
C SER A 76 -13.78 -0.87 -6.57
N MET A 77 -13.86 -0.16 -7.69
CA MET A 77 -12.99 -0.31 -8.85
C MET A 77 -11.52 -0.16 -8.45
N ILE A 78 -10.64 -1.04 -8.95
CA ILE A 78 -9.20 -0.78 -8.91
C ILE A 78 -8.97 0.61 -9.53
N PRO A 79 -8.35 1.57 -8.82
CA PRO A 79 -8.17 2.91 -9.35
C PRO A 79 -7.41 2.87 -10.68
N SER A 80 -7.89 3.58 -11.70
CA SER A 80 -7.21 3.66 -13.00
C SER A 80 -5.78 4.22 -12.89
N SER A 81 -5.51 4.95 -11.80
CA SER A 81 -4.20 5.47 -11.44
C SER A 81 -3.13 4.37 -11.25
N PHE A 82 -3.54 3.11 -11.02
CA PHE A 82 -2.63 1.96 -10.99
C PHE A 82 -1.97 1.69 -12.33
N ALA A 83 -2.57 2.11 -13.45
CA ALA A 83 -1.95 2.01 -14.77
C ALA A 83 -0.65 2.84 -14.89
N ARG A 84 -0.40 3.78 -13.97
CA ARG A 84 0.84 4.57 -13.91
C ARG A 84 1.97 3.86 -13.18
N LEU A 85 1.71 2.73 -12.53
CA LEU A 85 2.70 1.90 -11.86
C LEU A 85 3.46 1.04 -12.88
N THR A 86 4.24 1.67 -13.75
CA THR A 86 4.89 1.00 -14.88
C THR A 86 5.94 -0.02 -14.48
N SER A 87 6.46 0.05 -13.26
CA SER A 87 7.46 -0.90 -12.72
C SER A 87 6.83 -2.07 -11.95
N LEU A 88 5.50 -2.11 -11.82
CA LEU A 88 4.82 -3.11 -11.00
C LEU A 88 4.92 -4.48 -11.65
N THR A 89 5.46 -5.44 -10.90
CA THR A 89 5.63 -6.84 -11.33
C THR A 89 4.86 -7.81 -10.45
N TYR A 90 4.50 -7.39 -9.24
CA TYR A 90 3.70 -8.16 -8.30
C TYR A 90 2.55 -7.32 -7.75
N LEU A 91 1.33 -7.85 -7.88
CA LEU A 91 0.12 -7.27 -7.34
C LEU A 91 -0.68 -8.35 -6.63
N ASN A 92 -0.83 -8.22 -5.31
CA ASN A 92 -1.67 -9.11 -4.53
C ASN A 92 -3.01 -8.46 -4.19
N LEU A 93 -4.09 -9.12 -4.61
CA LEU A 93 -5.48 -8.72 -4.43
C LEU A 93 -6.32 -9.87 -3.83
N SER A 94 -5.67 -10.87 -3.22
CA SER A 94 -6.35 -12.04 -2.67
C SER A 94 -7.26 -11.68 -1.50
N HIS A 95 -8.29 -12.51 -1.28
CA HIS A 95 -9.28 -12.36 -0.20
C HIS A 95 -10.17 -11.11 -0.33
N TYR A 96 -10.62 -10.86 -1.56
CA TYR A 96 -11.91 -10.24 -1.80
C TYR A 96 -13.06 -11.19 -1.47
#